data_AF-A0A5B1CJX6-F1
#
_entry.id   AF-A0A5B1CJX6-F1
#
_cell.length_a   1.000
_cell.length_b   1.000
_cell.length_c   1.000
_cell.angle_alpha   90.00
_cell.angle_beta   90.00
_cell.angle_gamma   90.00
#
_symmetry.space_group_name_H-M   'P 1'
#
loop_
_entity.id
_entity.type
_entity.pdbx_description
1 polymer ?
#
loop_
_entity_poly.entity_id
_entity_poly.type
_entity_poly.pdbx_seq_one_letter_code
_entity_poly.pdbx_strand_id
1 'polypeptide(L)'
;MADLLLRDTDRDELVRDITAAVFASVRDAMAELHEPRLVDLYRMADLAGIAPATLERLVRSGVVPSVTVGRRRLFLPADVIGKLTTNENTPTDR
;
A
#
# COMPACT_ATOMS: atom_id res chain seq x y z
N MET A 1 42.91 -6.43 -3.40
CA MET A 1 42.24 -7.73 -3.62
C MET A 1 40.72 -7.59 -3.43
N ALA A 2 40.07 -6.67 -4.16
CA ALA A 2 38.60 -6.54 -4.19
C ALA A 2 38.04 -6.75 -5.62
N ASP A 3 38.92 -6.77 -6.62
CA ASP A 3 38.58 -6.75 -8.04
C ASP A 3 38.26 -8.14 -8.63
N LEU A 4 38.41 -9.20 -7.81
CA LEU A 4 38.21 -10.59 -8.23
C LEU A 4 36.84 -11.17 -7.81
N LEU A 5 36.12 -10.52 -6.89
CA LEU A 5 34.84 -11.03 -6.38
C LEU A 5 33.63 -10.66 -7.27
N LEU A 6 33.79 -9.68 -8.16
CA LEU A 6 32.72 -9.21 -9.07
C LEU A 6 32.71 -9.93 -10.43
N ARG A 7 33.68 -10.81 -10.71
CA ARG A 7 33.82 -11.46 -12.03
C ARG A 7 32.95 -12.70 -12.21
N ASP A 8 32.54 -13.35 -11.12
CA ASP A 8 31.74 -14.59 -11.14
C ASP A 8 30.30 -14.41 -10.62
N THR A 9 29.90 -13.19 -10.25
CA THR A 9 28.52 -12.94 -9.83
C THR A 9 27.66 -12.72 -11.07
N ASP A 10 26.64 -13.56 -11.22
CA ASP A 10 25.58 -13.30 -12.20
C ASP A 10 24.97 -11.93 -11.87
N ARG A 11 24.99 -11.03 -12.84
CA ARG A 11 24.48 -9.66 -12.68
C ARG A 11 23.03 -9.67 -12.20
N ASP A 12 22.23 -10.64 -12.65
CA ASP A 12 20.81 -10.72 -12.29
C ASP A 12 20.64 -11.19 -10.84
N GLU A 13 21.51 -12.09 -10.37
CA GLU A 13 21.58 -12.51 -8.96
C GLU A 13 21.96 -11.33 -8.06
N LEU A 14 22.99 -10.56 -8.43
CA LEU A 14 23.40 -9.37 -7.69
C LEU A 14 22.29 -8.33 -7.62
N VAL A 15 21.61 -8.05 -8.73
CA VAL A 15 20.49 -7.10 -8.77
C VAL A 15 19.35 -7.59 -7.88
N ARG A 16 19.05 -8.89 -7.88
CA ARG A 16 18.02 -9.48 -7.04
C ARG A 16 18.33 -9.32 -5.56
N ASP A 17 19.55 -9.62 -5.16
CA ASP A 17 19.99 -9.55 -3.76
C ASP A 17 20.02 -8.12 -3.24
N ILE A 18 20.53 -7.19 -4.05
CA ILE A 18 20.48 -5.76 -3.73
C ILE A 18 19.03 -5.28 -3.61
N THR A 19 18.16 -5.67 -4.54
CA THR A 19 16.74 -5.28 -4.52
C THR A 19 16.04 -5.81 -3.27
N ALA A 20 16.27 -7.06 -2.90
CA ALA A 20 15.72 -7.67 -1.70
C ALA A 20 16.21 -6.96 -0.43
N ALA A 21 17.52 -6.66 -0.36
CA ALA A 21 18.12 -5.96 0.78
C ALA A 21 17.59 -4.53 0.93
N VAL A 22 17.48 -3.79 -0.18
CA VAL A 22 16.89 -2.44 -0.18
C VAL A 22 15.42 -2.50 0.24
N PHE A 23 14.64 -3.44 -0.29
CA PHE A 23 13.23 -3.58 0.07
C PHE A 23 13.04 -3.89 1.55
N ALA A 24 13.85 -4.77 2.13
CA ALA A 24 13.84 -5.06 3.55
C ALA A 24 14.16 -3.81 4.40
N SER A 25 15.20 -3.06 4.03
CA SER A 25 15.58 -1.85 4.74
C SER A 25 14.52 -0.74 4.65
N VAL A 26 13.88 -0.57 3.50
CA VAL A 26 12.80 0.41 3.32
C VAL A 26 11.55 -0.01 4.09
N ARG A 27 11.24 -1.30 4.14
CA ARG A 27 10.09 -1.83 4.87
C ARG A 27 10.16 -1.52 6.36
N ASP A 28 11.33 -1.70 6.98
CA ASP A 28 11.52 -1.43 8.41
C ASP A 28 11.43 0.06 8.73
N ALA A 29 12.02 0.91 7.88
CA ALA A 29 11.87 2.37 8.00
C ALA A 29 10.43 2.85 7.76
N MET A 30 9.68 2.16 6.90
CA MET A 30 8.26 2.43 6.69
C MET A 30 7.44 1.98 7.90
N ALA A 31 7.78 0.86 8.56
CA ALA A 31 7.03 0.35 9.71
C ALA A 31 6.98 1.34 10.89
N GLU A 32 8.05 2.12 11.12
CA GLU A 32 8.04 3.18 12.14
C GLU A 32 7.11 4.36 11.80
N LEU A 33 6.76 4.55 10.53
CA LEU A 33 5.77 5.54 10.09
C LEU A 33 4.32 5.02 10.21
N HIS A 34 4.11 3.74 10.54
CA HIS A 34 2.81 3.06 10.59
C HIS A 34 2.08 3.21 11.94
N GLU A 35 2.11 4.37 12.59
CA GLU A 35 0.89 4.71 13.34
C GLU A 35 -0.24 4.83 12.31
N PRO A 36 -1.32 4.06 12.41
CA PRO A 36 -2.39 4.10 11.42
C PRO A 36 -3.08 5.48 11.49
N ARG A 37 -2.60 6.43 10.68
CA ARG A 37 -3.17 7.79 10.65
C ARG A 37 -4.51 7.72 9.96
N LEU A 38 -5.56 7.94 10.73
CA LEU A 38 -6.89 8.18 10.20
C LEU A 38 -6.87 9.44 9.35
N VAL A 39 -7.28 9.31 8.09
CA VAL A 39 -7.31 10.41 7.11
C VAL A 39 -8.74 10.77 6.73
N ASP A 40 -8.96 12.00 6.29
CA ASP A 40 -10.26 12.43 5.76
C ASP A 40 -10.53 11.89 4.34
N LEU A 41 -11.74 12.14 3.84
CA LEU A 41 -12.22 11.68 2.54
C LEU A 41 -11.31 12.13 1.38
N TYR A 42 -10.92 13.40 1.36
CA TYR A 42 -10.15 13.95 0.24
C TYR A 42 -8.74 13.37 0.24
N ARG A 43 -8.10 13.34 1.41
CA ARG A 43 -6.78 12.74 1.54
C ARG A 43 -6.80 11.25 1.19
N MET A 44 -7.84 10.51 1.58
CA MET A 44 -7.97 9.11 1.22
C MET A 44 -8.19 8.91 -0.28
N ALA A 45 -9.02 9.74 -0.91
CA ALA A 45 -9.26 9.69 -2.35
C ALA A 45 -7.97 9.93 -3.15
N ASP A 46 -7.17 10.91 -2.73
CA ASP A 46 -5.84 11.17 -3.30
C ASP A 46 -4.90 9.97 -3.14
N LEU A 47 -4.83 9.38 -1.95
CA LEU A 47 -3.98 8.21 -1.67
C LEU A 47 -4.40 6.98 -2.48
N ALA A 48 -5.70 6.81 -2.72
CA ALA A 48 -6.24 5.70 -3.51
C ALA A 48 -6.24 5.98 -5.03
N GLY A 49 -5.92 7.20 -5.46
CA GLY A 49 -5.93 7.57 -6.88
C GLY A 49 -7.33 7.60 -7.52
N ILE A 50 -8.38 7.85 -6.74
CA ILE A 50 -9.78 7.86 -7.21
C ILE A 50 -10.48 9.17 -6.88
N ALA A 51 -11.58 9.47 -7.59
CA ALA A 51 -12.40 10.64 -7.25
C ALA A 51 -13.08 10.49 -5.87
N PRO A 52 -13.21 11.57 -5.07
CA PRO A 52 -13.90 11.52 -3.77
C PRO A 52 -15.33 10.98 -3.85
N ALA A 53 -16.06 11.32 -4.91
CA ALA A 53 -17.42 10.80 -5.14
C ALA A 53 -17.45 9.27 -5.33
N THR A 54 -16.40 8.70 -5.95
CA THR A 54 -16.24 7.25 -6.09
C THR A 54 -16.03 6.61 -4.72
N LEU A 55 -15.17 7.20 -3.89
CA LEU A 55 -14.92 6.73 -2.53
C LEU A 55 -16.20 6.79 -1.68
N GLU A 56 -16.98 7.87 -1.75
CA GLU A 56 -18.28 7.97 -1.06
C GLU A 56 -19.28 6.90 -1.53
N ARG A 57 -19.35 6.64 -2.84
CA ARG A 57 -20.20 5.57 -3.39
C ARG A 57 -19.81 4.21 -2.81
N LEU A 58 -18.51 3.93 -2.73
CA LEU A 58 -17.99 2.67 -2.19
C LEU A 58 -18.30 2.50 -0.69
N VAL A 59 -18.18 3.58 0.08
CA VAL A 59 -18.61 3.62 1.49
C VAL A 59 -20.10 3.37 1.62
N ARG A 60 -20.93 4.03 0.79
CA ARG A 60 -22.39 3.83 0.81
C ARG A 60 -22.79 2.40 0.43
N SER A 61 -22.05 1.77 -0.47
CA SER A 61 -22.26 0.37 -0.84
C SER A 61 -21.71 -0.64 0.18
N GLY A 62 -21.03 -0.19 1.24
CA GLY A 62 -20.46 -1.05 2.28
C GLY A 62 -19.15 -1.75 1.89
N VAL A 63 -18.58 -1.44 0.72
CA VAL A 63 -17.32 -2.05 0.24
C VAL A 63 -16.12 -1.50 0.99
N VAL A 64 -16.10 -0.18 1.21
CA VAL A 64 -14.99 0.50 1.89
C VAL A 64 -15.36 0.82 3.34
N PRO A 65 -14.55 0.39 4.32
CA PRO A 65 -14.79 0.71 5.72
C PRO A 65 -14.48 2.18 6.01
N SER A 66 -15.22 2.75 6.96
CA SER A 66 -14.98 4.09 7.49
C SER A 66 -15.30 4.12 8.97
N VAL A 67 -14.59 4.95 9.73
CA VAL A 67 -14.85 5.17 11.16
C VAL A 67 -15.31 6.60 11.39
N THR A 68 -16.22 6.81 12.34
CA THR A 68 -16.67 8.15 12.72
C THR A 68 -16.04 8.54 14.05
N VAL A 69 -15.24 9.62 14.04
CA VAL A 69 -14.64 10.20 15.25
C VAL A 69 -15.25 11.58 15.46
N GLY A 70 -16.10 11.69 16.49
CA GLY A 70 -16.92 12.88 16.72
C GLY A 70 -17.91 13.11 15.57
N ARG A 71 -17.72 14.19 14.81
CA ARG A 71 -18.55 14.53 13.63
C ARG A 71 -17.87 14.23 12.29
N ARG A 72 -16.62 13.75 12.31
CA ARG A 72 -15.82 13.52 11.09
C ARG A 72 -15.78 12.05 10.76
N ARG A 73 -16.00 11.72 9.50
CA ARG A 73 -15.75 10.40 8.95
C ARG A 73 -14.31 10.32 8.49
N LEU A 74 -13.60 9.31 8.97
CA LEU A 74 -12.21 9.08 8.70
C LEU A 74 -11.99 7.66 8.16
N PHE A 75 -10.85 7.48 7.53
CA PHE A 75 -10.48 6.28 6.83
C PHE A 75 -9.12 5.80 7.30
N LEU A 76 -8.99 4.48 7.42
CA LEU A 76 -7.71 3.85 7.62
C LEU A 76 -7.13 3.45 6.26
N PRO A 77 -6.01 4.06 5.79
CA PRO A 77 -5.52 3.82 4.44
C PRO A 77 -5.27 2.35 4.11
N ALA A 78 -4.71 1.59 5.05
CA ALA A 78 -4.42 0.17 4.86
C ALA A 78 -5.69 -0.64 4.56
N ASP A 79 -6.77 -0.42 5.31
CA ASP A 79 -8.04 -1.14 5.12
C ASP A 79 -8.69 -0.77 3.78
N VAL A 80 -8.70 0.53 3.45
CA VAL A 80 -9.30 1.01 2.19
C VAL A 80 -8.54 0.45 0.99
N ILE A 81 -7.21 0.60 0.98
CA ILE A 81 -6.36 0.11 -0.12
C ILE A 81 -6.49 -1.41 -0.26
N GLY A 82 -6.49 -2.14 0.86
CA GLY A 82 -6.70 -3.60 0.85
C GLY A 82 -8.02 -4.03 0.20
N LYS A 83 -9.11 -3.27 0.40
CA LYS A 83 -10.40 -3.55 -0.26
C LYS A 83 -10.40 -3.21 -1.74
N LEU A 84 -9.70 -2.16 -2.15
CA LEU A 84 -9.65 -1.76 -3.56
C LEU A 84 -8.82 -2.75 -4.39
N THR A 85 -7.66 -3.18 -3.89
CA THR A 85 -6.78 -4.13 -4.59
C THR A 85 -7.35 -5.54 -4.70
N THR A 86 -8.15 -5.97 -3.70
CA THR A 86 -8.83 -7.27 -3.74
C THR A 86 -9.87 -7.34 -4.88
N ASN A 87 -10.54 -6.23 -5.19
CA ASN A 87 -11.59 -6.19 -6.22
C ASN A 87 -11.03 -6.21 -7.66
N GLU A 88 -9.79 -5.77 -7.89
CA GLU A 88 -9.19 -5.76 -9.22
C GLU A 88 -8.61 -7.11 -9.64
N ASN A 89 -8.34 -8.02 -8.68
CA ASN A 89 -7.61 -9.27 -8.91
C ASN A 89 -8.34 -10.55 -8.45
N THR A 90 -9.65 -10.52 -8.20
CA THR A 90 -10.39 -11.75 -7.87
C THR A 90 -10.98 -12.35 -9.15
N PRO A 91 -10.46 -13.50 -9.67
CA PRO A 91 -11.27 -14.33 -10.54
C PRO A 91 -12.47 -14.78 -9.69
N THR A 92 -13.65 -14.28 -10.05
CA THR A 92 -14.90 -14.76 -9.49
C THR A 92 -15.10 -16.16 -10.04
N ASP A 93 -14.55 -17.15 -9.36
CA ASP A 93 -14.86 -18.55 -9.61
C ASP A 93 -16.26 -18.82 -9.04
N ARG A 94 -17.19 -19.17 -9.93
CA ARG A 94 -18.57 -19.55 -9.64
C ARG A 94 -18.83 -20.91 -10.23
#